data_AF-A0A9W4SYV4-F1
#
_entry.id   AF-A0A9W4SYV4-F1
#
_cell.length_a   1.000
_cell.length_b   1.000
_cell.length_c   1.000
_cell.angle_alpha   90.00
_cell.angle_beta   90.00
_cell.angle_gamma   90.00
#
_symmetry.space_group_name_H-M   'P 1'
#
loop_
_entity.id
_entity.type
_entity.pdbx_description
1 polymer ?
#
loop_
_entity_poly.entity_id
_entity_poly.type
_entity_poly.pdbx_seq_one_letter_code
_entity_poly.pdbx_strand_id
1 'polypeptide(L)'
;MPFEHFKTLVNLISDHENFQTKGQKKQAPVELQLAVFLHRIGVIKVIISKKLLFVQWPKGEQRKLVHKGFQLIGGFTNVIGVIDGTHLILNNKPSNSPELYFNRKKCYSIQRQGIVNFHGIFISYDIGWPGSVHDAKVYKNSSFYKKKMNYLSIMIIYLEISHI
;
A
#
# COMPACT_ATOMS: atom_id res chain seq x y z
N MET A 1 -3.09 17.07 20.64
CA MET A 1 -3.55 15.66 20.67
C MET A 1 -4.10 15.24 19.30
N PRO A 2 -3.24 14.89 18.31
CA PRO A 2 -3.67 14.60 16.94
C PRO A 2 -4.47 13.29 16.77
N PHE A 3 -4.35 12.36 17.72
CA PHE A 3 -5.04 11.07 17.69
C PHE A 3 -6.54 11.21 17.96
N GLU A 4 -6.93 12.09 18.89
CA GLU A 4 -8.33 12.38 19.19
C GLU A 4 -9.05 13.02 18.00
N HIS A 5 -8.39 13.93 17.29
CA HIS A 5 -8.97 14.56 16.09
C HIS A 5 -9.18 13.54 14.95
N PHE A 6 -8.27 12.57 14.81
CA PHE A 6 -8.41 11.50 13.83
C PHE A 6 -9.57 10.57 14.19
N LYS A 7 -9.70 10.17 15.46
CA LYS A 7 -10.84 9.37 15.93
C LYS A 7 -12.17 10.10 15.74
N THR A 8 -12.24 11.39 16.06
CA THR A 8 -13.44 12.19 15.84
C THR A 8 -13.82 12.22 14.37
N LEU A 9 -12.85 12.42 13.47
CA LEU A 9 -13.09 12.40 12.03
C LEU A 9 -13.56 11.02 11.53
N VAL A 10 -12.93 9.94 12.00
CA VAL A 10 -13.34 8.57 11.68
C VAL A 10 -14.78 8.31 12.12
N ASN A 11 -15.14 8.71 13.34
CA ASN A 11 -16.49 8.54 13.88
C ASN A 11 -17.53 9.40 13.13
N LEU A 12 -17.13 10.55 12.59
CA LEU A 12 -18.00 11.41 11.79
C LEU A 12 -18.32 10.84 10.40
N ILE A 13 -17.40 10.05 9.84
CA ILE A 13 -17.53 9.52 8.48
C ILE A 13 -17.76 8.01 8.44
N SER A 14 -17.82 7.36 9.60
CA SER A 14 -17.93 5.89 9.72
C SER A 14 -19.14 5.37 8.96
N ASP A 15 -20.25 6.09 8.98
CA ASP A 15 -21.52 5.63 8.40
C ASP A 15 -21.77 6.20 6.99
N HIS A 16 -20.80 6.94 6.44
CA HIS A 16 -20.94 7.57 5.14
C HIS A 16 -20.89 6.53 4.01
N GLU A 17 -21.81 6.64 3.04
CA GLU A 17 -22.01 5.64 1.98
C GLU A 17 -20.74 5.28 1.18
N ASN A 18 -19.87 6.26 0.91
CA ASN A 18 -18.59 6.07 0.25
C ASN A 18 -17.60 5.13 0.98
N PHE A 19 -17.77 4.94 2.30
CA PHE A 19 -16.92 4.06 3.13
C PHE A 19 -17.64 2.78 3.56
N GLN A 20 -18.87 2.59 3.10
CA GLN A 20 -19.74 1.45 3.41
C GLN A 20 -19.90 0.56 2.16
N THR A 21 -19.82 -0.76 2.35
CA THR A 21 -19.98 -1.71 1.25
C THR A 21 -21.46 -2.08 1.05
N LYS A 22 -21.93 -2.04 -0.20
CA LYS A 22 -23.21 -2.64 -0.62
C LYS A 22 -23.03 -4.07 -1.19
N GLY A 23 -21.79 -4.55 -1.29
CA GLY A 23 -21.43 -5.84 -1.89
C GLY A 23 -21.09 -6.92 -0.86
N GLN A 24 -21.04 -8.17 -1.31
CA GLN A 24 -20.84 -9.34 -0.43
C GLN A 24 -19.43 -9.43 0.20
N LYS A 25 -18.44 -8.69 -0.30
CA LYS A 25 -17.07 -8.68 0.24
C LYS A 25 -16.95 -7.62 1.34
N LYS A 26 -16.46 -8.04 2.52
CA LYS A 26 -16.17 -7.12 3.64
C LYS A 26 -15.06 -6.14 3.25
N GLN A 27 -15.34 -4.85 3.43
CA GLN A 27 -14.38 -3.77 3.21
C GLN A 27 -13.49 -3.59 4.45
N ALA A 28 -12.30 -3.03 4.28
CA ALA A 28 -11.41 -2.70 5.39
C ALA A 28 -12.07 -1.66 6.33
N PRO A 29 -11.71 -1.61 7.63
CA PRO A 29 -12.20 -0.58 8.56
C PRO A 29 -12.07 0.84 8.01
N VAL A 30 -13.02 1.72 8.34
CA VAL A 30 -13.12 3.08 7.79
C VAL A 30 -11.86 3.90 8.06
N GLU A 31 -11.16 3.63 9.17
CA GLU A 31 -9.86 4.21 9.50
C GLU A 31 -8.82 3.91 8.42
N LEU A 32 -8.78 2.66 7.93
CA LEU A 32 -7.85 2.23 6.90
C LEU A 32 -8.26 2.76 5.54
N GLN A 33 -9.56 2.79 5.25
CA GLN A 33 -10.07 3.39 4.01
C GLN A 33 -9.76 4.88 3.96
N LEU A 34 -9.97 5.61 5.07
CA LEU A 34 -9.67 7.03 5.21
C LEU A 34 -8.17 7.29 5.14
N ALA A 35 -7.34 6.46 5.78
CA ALA A 35 -5.89 6.57 5.69
C ALA A 35 -5.40 6.38 4.23
N VAL A 36 -5.95 5.38 3.53
CA VAL A 36 -5.66 5.14 2.10
C VAL A 36 -6.20 6.29 1.24
N PHE A 37 -7.39 6.80 1.51
CA PHE A 37 -8.01 7.92 0.82
C PHE A 37 -7.17 9.20 0.98
N LEU A 38 -6.86 9.63 2.21
CA LEU A 38 -5.99 10.76 2.51
C LEU A 38 -4.59 10.61 1.90
N HIS A 39 -4.09 9.37 1.86
CA HIS A 39 -2.87 9.03 1.16
C HIS A 39 -3.01 9.13 -0.38
N ARG A 40 -4.20 8.93 -0.95
CA ARG A 40 -4.51 9.10 -2.38
C ARG A 40 -4.75 10.56 -2.78
N ILE A 41 -5.37 11.41 -1.94
CA ILE A 41 -5.68 12.82 -2.28
C ILE A 41 -4.51 13.80 -2.07
N GLY A 42 -3.40 13.37 -1.50
CA GLY A 42 -2.17 14.18 -1.52
C GLY A 42 -1.82 14.93 -0.24
N VAL A 43 -2.15 14.41 0.95
CA VAL A 43 -1.45 14.83 2.18
C VAL A 43 -0.08 14.16 2.25
N ILE A 44 0.75 14.43 1.23
CA ILE A 44 2.06 13.81 1.01
C ILE A 44 3.03 14.14 2.16
N LYS A 45 3.00 15.35 2.74
CA LYS A 45 3.98 15.73 3.77
C LYS A 45 3.71 15.13 5.16
N VAL A 46 2.45 15.09 5.62
CA VAL A 46 2.12 14.68 7.00
C VAL A 46 2.05 13.15 7.16
N ILE A 47 1.66 12.42 6.12
CA ILE A 47 1.61 10.95 6.17
C ILE A 47 3.01 10.36 5.95
N ILE A 48 3.85 10.96 5.08
CA ILE A 48 5.26 10.56 4.95
C ILE A 48 6.00 10.73 6.28
N SER A 49 5.75 11.83 7.02
CA SER A 49 6.41 12.06 8.31
C SER A 49 5.97 11.08 9.41
N LYS A 50 4.82 10.40 9.25
CA LYS A 50 4.33 9.35 10.16
C LYS A 50 4.44 7.92 9.63
N LYS A 51 5.13 7.71 8.49
CA LYS A 51 5.40 6.38 7.91
C LYS A 51 5.90 5.38 8.96
N LEU A 52 6.82 5.80 9.82
CA LEU A 52 7.41 4.94 10.85
C LEU A 52 6.44 4.55 11.99
N LEU A 53 5.39 5.34 12.22
CA LEU A 53 4.42 5.07 13.29
C LEU A 53 3.39 4.03 12.87
N PHE A 54 3.02 3.98 11.60
CA PHE A 54 1.92 3.13 11.12
C PHE A 54 2.36 1.99 10.18
N VAL A 55 3.53 2.10 9.57
CA VAL A 55 4.04 1.11 8.60
C VAL A 55 5.35 0.56 9.13
N GLN A 56 5.26 -0.60 9.77
CA GLN A 56 6.39 -1.25 10.41
C GLN A 56 6.61 -2.64 9.82
N TRP A 57 7.88 -2.97 9.60
CA TRP A 57 8.26 -4.32 9.23
C TRP A 57 8.06 -5.26 10.42
N PRO A 58 7.39 -6.42 10.25
CA PRO A 58 7.14 -7.34 11.35
C PRO A 58 8.46 -7.92 11.88
N LYS A 59 8.60 -7.97 13.20
CA LYS A 59 9.76 -8.51 13.93
C LYS A 59 9.30 -9.50 15.01
N GLY A 60 10.21 -10.38 15.46
CA GLY A 60 9.95 -11.31 16.56
C GLY A 60 8.67 -12.13 16.38
N GLU A 61 7.81 -12.14 17.39
CA GLU A 61 6.52 -12.86 17.38
C GLU A 61 5.56 -12.37 16.30
N GLN A 62 5.55 -11.07 16.00
CA GLN A 62 4.69 -10.54 14.92
C GLN A 62 5.05 -11.14 13.57
N ARG A 63 6.35 -11.42 13.32
CA ARG A 63 6.78 -12.09 12.08
C ARG A 63 6.26 -13.53 12.01
N LYS A 64 6.30 -14.27 13.11
CA LYS A 64 5.75 -15.63 13.19
C LYS A 64 4.24 -15.64 12.96
N LEU A 65 3.53 -14.66 13.54
CA LEU A 65 2.09 -14.48 13.33
C LEU A 65 1.77 -14.20 11.87
N VAL A 66 2.51 -13.30 11.21
CA VAL A 66 2.29 -12.99 9.80
C VAL A 66 2.56 -14.20 8.91
N HIS A 67 3.62 -14.96 9.20
CA HIS A 67 3.92 -16.20 8.51
C HIS A 67 2.79 -17.23 8.65
N LYS A 68 2.36 -17.50 9.89
CA LYS A 68 1.25 -18.43 10.16
C LYS A 68 -0.05 -17.97 9.48
N GLY A 69 -0.30 -16.67 9.46
CA GLY A 69 -1.43 -16.08 8.77
C GLY A 69 -1.45 -16.43 7.27
N PHE A 70 -0.34 -16.20 6.56
CA PHE A 70 -0.21 -16.56 5.15
C PHE A 70 -0.32 -18.07 4.89
N GLN A 71 0.22 -18.90 5.79
CA GLN A 71 0.07 -20.35 5.71
C GLN A 71 -1.39 -20.78 5.86
N LEU A 72 -2.15 -20.16 6.77
CA LEU A 72 -3.56 -20.49 7.00
C LEU A 72 -4.49 -20.03 5.88
N ILE A 73 -4.27 -18.83 5.31
CA ILE A 73 -5.18 -18.28 4.29
C ILE A 73 -4.94 -18.84 2.88
N GLY A 74 -3.74 -19.36 2.59
CA GLY A 74 -3.39 -19.76 1.22
C GLY A 74 -2.28 -20.80 1.12
N GLY A 75 -1.89 -21.45 2.22
CA GLY A 75 -0.86 -22.49 2.21
C GLY A 75 0.57 -21.97 1.98
N PHE A 76 0.79 -20.66 1.98
CA PHE A 76 2.08 -20.07 1.66
C PHE A 76 3.07 -20.20 2.83
N THR A 77 4.11 -21.01 2.65
CA THR A 77 5.19 -21.20 3.63
C THR A 77 6.28 -20.14 3.45
N ASN A 78 6.92 -19.73 4.56
CA ASN A 78 8.01 -18.73 4.59
C ASN A 78 7.67 -17.34 3.98
N VAL A 79 6.38 -17.01 3.85
CA VAL A 79 5.92 -15.69 3.39
C VAL A 79 5.61 -14.80 4.59
N ILE A 80 6.12 -13.58 4.58
CA ILE A 80 5.80 -12.56 5.60
C ILE A 80 5.27 -11.25 5.02
N GLY A 81 5.01 -11.24 3.72
CA GLY A 81 4.42 -10.12 3.02
C GLY A 81 4.24 -10.44 1.55
N VAL A 82 3.27 -9.78 0.94
CA VAL A 82 3.03 -9.81 -0.51
C VAL A 82 3.22 -8.41 -1.07
N ILE A 83 3.85 -8.32 -2.24
CA ILE A 83 4.20 -7.05 -2.88
C ILE A 83 3.41 -6.88 -4.18
N ASP A 84 2.91 -5.67 -4.39
CA ASP A 84 2.27 -5.30 -5.66
C ASP A 84 2.45 -3.81 -5.97
N GLY A 85 2.37 -3.48 -7.26
CA GLY A 85 2.34 -2.14 -7.81
C GLY A 85 0.90 -1.67 -8.06
N THR A 86 0.66 -0.37 -7.90
CA THR A 86 -0.63 0.25 -8.20
C THR A 86 -0.43 1.63 -8.80
N HIS A 87 -1.26 1.96 -9.78
CA HIS A 87 -1.27 3.27 -10.42
C HIS A 87 -2.36 4.15 -9.81
N LEU A 88 -1.97 5.33 -9.35
CA LEU A 88 -2.90 6.43 -9.16
C LEU A 88 -3.15 7.10 -10.49
N ILE A 89 -4.38 7.04 -10.98
CA ILE A 89 -4.73 7.78 -12.19
C ILE A 89 -4.79 9.28 -11.87
N LEU A 90 -4.16 10.08 -12.72
CA LEU A 90 -4.22 11.53 -12.69
C LEU A 90 -5.33 11.98 -13.65
N ASN A 91 -6.21 12.86 -13.18
CA ASN A 91 -7.28 13.42 -14.00
C ASN A 91 -6.73 14.35 -15.09
N ASN A 92 -5.61 15.02 -14.79
CA ASN A 92 -5.01 16.00 -15.67
C ASN A 92 -3.62 15.53 -16.11
N LYS A 93 -3.27 15.88 -17.34
CA LYS A 93 -1.91 15.75 -17.87
C LYS A 93 -0.94 16.57 -17.01
N PRO A 94 0.18 15.99 -16.52
CA PRO A 94 1.20 16.75 -15.82
C PRO A 94 1.78 17.86 -16.69
N SER A 95 2.01 19.05 -16.13
CA SER A 95 2.59 20.18 -16.87
C SER A 95 4.05 19.95 -17.24
N ASN A 96 4.78 19.18 -16.43
CA ASN A 96 6.21 18.89 -16.61
C ASN A 96 6.40 17.42 -16.98
N SER A 97 7.13 17.16 -18.06
CA SER A 97 7.47 15.82 -18.57
C SER A 97 6.29 14.81 -18.55
N PRO A 98 5.12 15.17 -19.11
CA PRO A 98 3.91 14.35 -19.09
C PRO A 98 4.10 12.93 -19.63
N GLU A 99 4.99 12.74 -20.59
CA GLU A 99 5.36 11.46 -21.18
C GLU A 99 5.84 10.43 -20.14
N LEU A 100 6.52 10.89 -19.08
CA LEU A 100 6.98 10.02 -18.00
C LEU A 100 5.83 9.45 -17.18
N TYR A 101 4.70 10.14 -17.12
CA TYR A 101 3.55 9.71 -16.32
C TYR A 101 2.52 8.93 -17.14
N PHE A 102 2.66 8.92 -18.46
CA PHE A 102 1.75 8.19 -19.34
C PHE A 102 2.05 6.68 -19.28
N ASN A 103 1.06 5.89 -18.89
CA ASN A 103 1.21 4.47 -18.67
C ASN A 103 0.74 3.62 -19.87
N ARG A 104 0.98 2.30 -19.80
CA ARG A 104 0.56 1.33 -20.82
C ARG A 104 -0.96 1.26 -21.03
N LYS A 105 -1.75 1.70 -20.04
CA LYS A 105 -3.22 1.78 -20.10
C LYS A 105 -3.72 3.09 -20.73
N LYS A 106 -2.83 3.87 -21.35
CA LYS A 106 -3.13 5.15 -22.01
C LYS A 106 -3.72 6.21 -21.06
N CYS A 107 -3.28 6.20 -19.79
CA CYS A 107 -3.67 7.20 -18.80
C CYS A 107 -2.42 7.81 -18.13
N TYR A 108 -2.54 9.04 -17.64
CA TYR A 108 -1.52 9.63 -16.78
C TYR A 108 -1.63 9.04 -15.37
N SER A 109 -0.51 8.65 -14.78
CA SER A 109 -0.52 8.06 -13.46
C SER A 109 0.78 8.21 -12.68
N ILE A 110 0.68 8.07 -11.36
CA ILE A 110 1.80 7.92 -10.44
C ILE A 110 1.75 6.50 -9.88
N GLN A 111 2.85 5.77 -10.00
CA GLN A 111 2.99 4.42 -9.49
C GLN A 111 3.39 4.42 -8.02
N ARG A 112 2.83 3.45 -7.30
CA ARG A 112 3.11 3.14 -5.89
C ARG A 112 3.33 1.65 -5.78
N GLN A 113 4.27 1.24 -4.95
CA GLN A 113 4.49 -0.15 -4.60
C GLN A 113 4.22 -0.32 -3.12
N GLY A 114 3.48 -1.37 -2.77
CA GLY A 114 3.13 -1.68 -1.39
C GLY A 114 3.51 -3.11 -1.03
N ILE A 115 3.92 -3.32 0.21
CA ILE A 115 4.04 -4.65 0.81
C ILE A 115 3.02 -4.72 1.94
N VAL A 116 2.16 -5.73 1.92
CA VAL A 116 1.12 -5.95 2.93
C VAL A 116 1.29 -7.29 3.63
N ASN A 117 0.80 -7.38 4.87
CA ASN A 117 0.69 -8.64 5.61
C ASN A 117 -0.57 -9.42 5.20
N PHE A 118 -0.82 -10.57 5.84
CA PHE A 118 -1.96 -11.45 5.55
C PHE A 118 -3.35 -10.84 5.83
N HIS A 119 -3.42 -9.72 6.55
CA HIS A 119 -4.64 -8.94 6.75
C HIS A 119 -4.80 -7.79 5.73
N GLY A 120 -3.90 -7.69 4.74
CA GLY A 120 -3.89 -6.57 3.79
C GLY A 120 -3.37 -5.24 4.37
N ILE A 121 -2.73 -5.28 5.55
CA ILE A 121 -2.18 -4.07 6.19
C ILE A 121 -0.78 -3.79 5.66
N PHE A 122 -0.51 -2.55 5.24
CA PHE A 122 0.81 -2.14 4.76
C PHE A 122 1.90 -2.26 5.83
N ILE A 123 2.96 -2.97 5.50
CA ILE A 123 4.19 -3.12 6.30
C ILE A 123 5.40 -2.46 5.64
N SER A 124 5.28 -2.11 4.35
CA SER A 124 6.19 -1.21 3.63
C SER A 124 5.46 -0.59 2.43
N TYR A 125 5.92 0.57 1.97
CA TYR A 125 5.48 1.14 0.70
C TYR A 125 6.52 2.12 0.14
N ASP A 126 6.50 2.31 -1.18
CA ASP A 126 7.25 3.31 -1.92
C ASP A 126 6.29 4.00 -2.90
N ILE A 127 6.27 5.34 -2.93
CA ILE A 127 5.34 6.14 -3.75
C ILE A 127 6.10 7.17 -4.59
N GLY A 128 5.47 7.63 -5.67
CA GLY A 128 5.94 8.80 -6.42
C GLY A 128 6.69 8.47 -7.70
N TRP A 129 6.62 7.22 -8.16
CA TRP A 129 7.24 6.83 -9.42
C TRP A 129 6.37 7.29 -10.61
N PRO A 130 6.96 7.77 -11.71
CA PRO A 130 6.19 8.08 -12.91
C PRO A 130 5.48 6.83 -13.46
N GLY A 131 4.25 7.00 -13.98
CA GLY A 131 3.39 5.90 -14.45
C GLY A 131 3.93 5.09 -15.63
N SER A 132 4.97 5.55 -16.32
CA SER A 132 5.67 4.78 -17.37
C SER A 132 6.67 3.77 -16.81
N VAL A 133 7.05 3.88 -15.53
CA VAL A 133 8.08 3.03 -14.92
C VAL A 133 7.54 1.61 -14.70
N HIS A 134 8.37 0.60 -14.97
CA HIS A 134 8.01 -0.80 -14.72
C HIS A 134 8.12 -1.16 -13.24
N ASP A 135 7.22 -2.02 -12.75
CA ASP A 135 7.20 -2.47 -11.35
C ASP A 135 8.53 -3.08 -10.92
N ALA A 136 9.20 -3.83 -11.80
CA ALA A 136 10.53 -4.38 -11.54
C ALA A 136 11.58 -3.29 -11.29
N LYS A 137 11.50 -2.15 -12.00
CA LYS A 137 12.40 -1.01 -11.80
C LYS A 137 12.06 -0.28 -10.50
N VAL A 138 10.78 -0.09 -10.19
CA VAL A 138 10.34 0.45 -8.90
C VAL A 138 10.86 -0.41 -7.75
N TYR A 139 10.71 -1.72 -7.84
CA TYR A 139 11.17 -2.66 -6.83
C TYR A 139 12.66 -2.59 -6.58
N LYS A 140 13.49 -2.68 -7.63
CA LYS A 140 14.95 -2.59 -7.48
C LYS A 140 15.41 -1.29 -6.83
N ASN A 141 14.61 -0.22 -6.95
CA ASN A 141 14.90 1.08 -6.37
C ASN A 141 14.17 1.37 -5.05
N SER A 142 13.31 0.46 -4.60
CA SER A 142 12.48 0.64 -3.41
C SER A 142 13.31 0.65 -2.13
N SER A 143 12.79 1.34 -1.11
CA SER A 143 13.40 1.38 0.21
C SER A 143 13.55 -0.02 0.82
N PHE A 144 12.60 -0.92 0.52
CA PHE A 144 12.64 -2.31 0.92
C PHE A 144 13.80 -3.07 0.27
N TYR A 145 13.94 -3.01 -1.06
CA TYR A 145 14.97 -3.76 -1.79
C TYR A 145 16.39 -3.36 -1.36
N LYS A 146 16.60 -2.07 -1.11
CA LYS A 146 17.88 -1.54 -0.62
C LYS A 146 18.24 -2.05 0.78
N LYS A 147 17.26 -2.40 1.61
CA LYS A 147 17.43 -2.88 2.99
C LYS A 147 17.28 -4.40 3.14
N LYS A 148 17.08 -5.13 2.03
CA LYS A 148 16.72 -6.56 2.03
C LYS A 148 17.69 -7.47 2.79
N MET A 149 19.00 -7.14 2.82
CA MET A 149 20.00 -7.94 3.54
C MET A 149 19.78 -7.96 5.06
N ASN A 150 19.11 -6.95 5.63
CA ASN A 150 18.80 -6.90 7.06
C ASN A 150 17.61 -7.78 7.46
N TYR A 151 16.94 -8.42 6.50
CA TYR A 151 15.68 -9.12 6.75
C TYR A 151 15.74 -10.64 6.61
N LEU A 152 16.93 -11.21 6.35
CA LEU A 152 17.31 -12.64 6.18
C LEU A 152 16.14 -13.67 6.21
N SER A 153 16.06 -14.47 5.14
CA SER A 153 15.15 -15.62 4.97
C SER A 153 13.68 -15.26 4.71
N ILE A 154 13.39 -14.49 3.65
CA ILE A 154 12.03 -14.08 3.30
C ILE A 154 11.74 -14.40 1.83
N MET A 155 10.64 -15.11 1.59
CA MET A 155 9.97 -15.11 0.30
C MET A 155 8.89 -14.03 0.34
N ILE A 156 9.05 -12.95 -0.44
CA ILE A 156 7.95 -12.04 -0.77
C ILE A 156 7.43 -12.48 -2.12
N ILE A 157 6.15 -12.83 -2.18
CA ILE A 157 5.51 -13.18 -3.43
C ILE A 157 5.07 -11.89 -4.11
N TYR A 158 5.48 -11.73 -5.37
CA TYR A 158 4.85 -10.78 -6.29
C TYR A 158 3.47 -11.30 -6.61
N LEU A 159 2.44 -10.54 -6.27
CA LEU A 159 1.11 -10.77 -6.79
C LEU A 159 0.95 -9.86 -8.00
N GLU A 160 1.10 -10.37 -9.22
CA GLU A 160 0.54 -9.70 -10.39
C GLU A 160 -0.98 -9.88 -10.32
N ILE A 161 -1.70 -8.96 -9.68
CA ILE A 161 -3.16 -8.94 -9.74
C ILE A 161 -3.57 -8.32 -11.08
N SER A 162 -3.35 -9.06 -12.16
CA SER A 162 -3.71 -8.62 -13.51
C SER A 162 -5.12 -9.06 -13.94
N HIS A 163 -5.77 -9.99 -13.21
CA HIS A 163 -7.11 -10.46 -13.55
C HIS A 163 -7.89 -10.91 -12.30
N ILE A 164 -8.52 -9.96 -11.61
CA ILE A 164 -9.80 -10.15 -10.90
C ILE A 164 -10.67 -8.93 -11.19
#